data_AF-A0A7W8U5U2-F1
#
_entry.id   AF-A0A7W8U5U2-F1
#
_cell.length_a   1.000
_cell.length_b   1.000
_cell.length_c   1.000
_cell.angle_alpha   90.00
_cell.angle_beta   90.00
_cell.angle_gamma   90.00
#
_symmetry.space_group_name_H-M   'P 1'
#
loop_
_entity.id
_entity.type
_entity.pdbx_description
1 polymer ?
#
loop_
_entity_poly.entity_id
_entity_poly.type
_entity_poly.pdbx_seq_one_letter_code
_entity_poly.pdbx_strand_id
1 'polypeptide(L)'
;MLTFKTSTGVVNVDTWGYQLQGLGGDPQNVDLLVSATHDLLVIDSSRDGTNSGRFTADEVTRMKDGMGGRSVVVSYISVGEASDFRDYWDEDWTTTGRATGKLTDEAPDWLGPVNPDWPESRKVRYWDPDWQNTMFNDRKTGDLDAIVKAGFDAAYLDIIDAYYFWGAEVSRGDRHAGDPVNQKQAAQRMVDFVVALTEHARETNPDFFVIPQNGAWILNDLGNDSARKQAYLDVIGGIAVEDLYYRGDKDENNPLRPDEETIAILKRDFVDKGIPVFVVDYISGSARVDAFNKMVLADGFIPFAAPERDLDRLVGTHDGDPAYIRPTAQADTLRGSKLADKIGGLGGDDKISGREGNDTISGGAGNDKLHGGAGKDTLTGGSGKDQFVFDTKFAAGNIDRVVDFSVAEDRLLLDHDIFSRLPVGALKASAFVIGTKAADVGDRIIYDSRTGEIFYDADGAGNGAAIQIARLDSHLKLAADDFLIF
;
A
#
# COMPACT_ATOMS: atom_id res chain seq x y z
N MET A 1 -13.33 0.26 6.73
CA MET A 1 -12.56 -0.08 7.93
C MET A 1 -12.91 -1.49 8.37
N LEU A 2 -12.05 -2.45 8.04
CA LEU A 2 -12.04 -3.78 8.62
C LEU A 2 -11.27 -3.77 9.94
N THR A 3 -11.32 -4.87 10.69
CA THR A 3 -10.59 -5.01 11.95
C THR A 3 -9.99 -6.40 12.04
N PHE A 4 -8.67 -6.49 12.06
CA PHE A 4 -7.90 -7.72 12.19
C PHE A 4 -7.31 -7.86 13.59
N LYS A 5 -7.39 -9.07 14.15
CA LYS A 5 -6.66 -9.44 15.38
C LYS A 5 -5.28 -9.96 14.96
N THR A 6 -4.24 -9.51 15.65
CA THR A 6 -2.84 -9.83 15.34
C THR A 6 -2.05 -10.07 16.62
N SER A 7 -0.90 -10.77 16.51
CA SER A 7 -0.08 -11.18 17.65
C SER A 7 0.36 -10.04 18.59
N THR A 8 0.51 -8.83 18.06
CA THR A 8 0.91 -7.63 18.81
C THR A 8 -0.14 -6.51 18.81
N GLY A 9 -1.41 -6.79 18.47
CA GLY A 9 -2.51 -5.84 18.65
C GLY A 9 -3.73 -6.09 17.78
N VAL A 10 -4.71 -5.18 17.85
CA VAL A 10 -5.77 -5.07 16.84
C VAL A 10 -5.35 -4.00 15.83
N VAL A 11 -5.57 -4.27 14.55
CA VAL A 11 -5.30 -3.33 13.46
C VAL A 11 -6.57 -3.09 12.66
N ASN A 12 -6.85 -1.84 12.33
CA ASN A 12 -7.92 -1.46 11.43
C ASN A 12 -7.38 -1.33 10.01
N VAL A 13 -8.15 -1.72 9.00
CA VAL A 13 -7.73 -1.73 7.59
C VAL A 13 -8.75 -1.05 6.69
N ASP A 14 -8.37 0.06 6.06
CA ASP A 14 -9.16 0.79 5.06
C ASP A 14 -8.57 0.73 3.65
N THR A 15 -7.25 0.66 3.49
CA THR A 15 -6.61 0.27 2.23
C THR A 15 -5.65 -0.88 2.48
N TRP A 16 -5.41 -1.66 1.43
CA TRP A 16 -4.35 -2.64 1.40
C TRP A 16 -3.35 -2.31 0.29
N GLY A 17 -2.13 -2.81 0.44
CA GLY A 17 -1.09 -2.79 -0.58
C GLY A 17 -0.60 -4.20 -0.88
N TYR A 18 -0.12 -4.42 -2.09
CA TYR A 18 0.43 -5.69 -2.54
C TYR A 18 1.73 -5.43 -3.30
N GLN A 19 2.86 -5.90 -2.76
CA GLN A 19 4.19 -5.76 -3.37
C GLN A 19 5.01 -7.04 -3.14
N LEU A 20 5.13 -7.91 -4.16
CA LEU A 20 5.88 -9.16 -4.05
C LEU A 20 7.39 -8.99 -4.26
N GLN A 21 7.82 -7.95 -5.00
CA GLN A 21 9.23 -7.69 -5.27
C GLN A 21 9.56 -6.20 -5.16
N GLY A 22 10.85 -5.87 -5.07
CA GLY A 22 11.30 -4.48 -5.19
C GLY A 22 11.15 -3.98 -6.63
N LEU A 23 11.21 -2.66 -6.79
CA LEU A 23 10.90 -1.98 -8.04
C LEU A 23 11.78 -2.49 -9.21
N GLY A 24 11.16 -2.95 -10.29
CA GLY A 24 11.84 -3.56 -11.44
C GLY A 24 12.43 -4.96 -11.19
N GLY A 25 11.99 -5.67 -10.14
CA GLY A 25 12.52 -6.99 -9.76
C GLY A 25 13.77 -6.95 -8.88
N ASP A 26 14.16 -5.77 -8.37
CA ASP A 26 15.20 -5.64 -7.35
C ASP A 26 14.74 -6.23 -5.99
N PRO A 27 15.66 -6.51 -5.06
CA PRO A 27 15.28 -6.97 -3.72
C PRO A 27 14.46 -5.92 -2.94
N GLN A 28 13.40 -6.36 -2.23
CA GLN A 28 12.56 -5.46 -1.43
C GLN A 28 13.33 -4.65 -0.38
N ASN A 29 12.89 -3.41 -0.13
CA ASN A 29 13.56 -2.47 0.79
C ASN A 29 12.71 -2.18 2.03
N VAL A 30 13.22 -2.57 3.21
CA VAL A 30 12.54 -2.40 4.50
C VAL A 30 12.16 -0.94 4.80
N ASP A 31 12.98 0.04 4.44
CA ASP A 31 12.69 1.44 4.77
C ASP A 31 11.58 2.02 3.87
N LEU A 32 11.43 1.49 2.63
CA LEU A 32 10.28 1.80 1.78
C LEU A 32 9.00 1.17 2.33
N LEU A 33 9.08 -0.09 2.78
CA LEU A 33 7.98 -0.82 3.42
C LEU A 33 7.55 -0.18 4.76
N VAL A 34 8.50 0.33 5.53
CA VAL A 34 8.26 1.19 6.71
C VAL A 34 7.49 2.44 6.30
N SER A 35 7.93 3.15 5.25
CA SER A 35 7.24 4.35 4.74
C SER A 35 5.97 4.07 3.92
N ALA A 36 5.47 2.83 3.93
CA ALA A 36 4.37 2.41 3.08
C ALA A 36 3.05 3.05 3.50
N THR A 37 2.13 3.04 2.53
CA THR A 37 0.92 3.86 2.52
C THR A 37 -0.35 3.02 2.72
N HIS A 38 -0.30 2.00 3.58
CA HIS A 38 -1.33 0.96 3.70
C HIS A 38 -1.49 0.43 5.13
N ASP A 39 -2.73 0.13 5.54
CA ASP A 39 -3.04 -0.49 6.83
C ASP A 39 -2.82 -2.01 6.82
N LEU A 40 -2.90 -2.64 5.64
CA LEU A 40 -2.52 -4.02 5.40
C LEU A 40 -1.57 -4.06 4.21
N LEU A 41 -0.42 -4.67 4.40
CA LEU A 41 0.57 -4.79 3.32
C LEU A 41 0.95 -6.26 3.12
N VAL A 42 0.65 -6.77 1.93
CA VAL A 42 1.09 -8.10 1.46
C VAL A 42 2.44 -7.96 0.76
N ILE A 43 3.44 -8.69 1.26
CA ILE A 43 4.80 -8.79 0.71
C ILE A 43 5.23 -10.25 0.60
N ASP A 44 6.40 -10.53 0.03
CA ASP A 44 7.02 -11.84 0.18
C ASP A 44 7.63 -12.03 1.59
N SER A 45 7.88 -13.27 1.98
CA SER A 45 8.65 -13.64 3.18
C SER A 45 10.08 -13.05 3.20
N SER A 46 10.57 -12.69 2.02
CA SER A 46 11.94 -12.37 1.69
C SER A 46 12.03 -11.22 0.69
N ARG A 47 13.24 -10.68 0.54
CA ARG A 47 13.49 -9.56 -0.37
C ARG A 47 13.58 -10.01 -1.82
N ASP A 48 14.06 -11.22 -2.06
CA ASP A 48 14.55 -11.73 -3.35
C ASP A 48 14.02 -13.14 -3.70
N GLY A 49 13.01 -13.62 -2.98
CA GLY A 49 12.45 -14.96 -3.10
C GLY A 49 13.17 -16.04 -2.27
N THR A 50 14.41 -15.78 -1.80
CA THR A 50 15.27 -16.78 -1.16
C THR A 50 15.19 -16.77 0.38
N ASN A 51 15.58 -17.88 1.03
CA ASN A 51 15.75 -17.91 2.48
C ASN A 51 16.81 -16.92 2.96
N SER A 52 17.84 -16.66 2.14
CA SER A 52 18.94 -15.76 2.48
C SER A 52 18.49 -14.30 2.56
N GLY A 53 17.47 -13.95 1.76
CA GLY A 53 16.84 -12.63 1.74
C GLY A 53 15.65 -12.48 2.69
N ARG A 54 15.31 -13.47 3.55
CA ARG A 54 14.17 -13.41 4.48
C ARG A 54 14.22 -12.20 5.43
N PHE A 55 13.06 -11.64 5.76
CA PHE A 55 12.97 -10.52 6.70
C PHE A 55 13.19 -10.96 8.15
N THR A 56 13.88 -10.13 8.95
CA THR A 56 14.06 -10.39 10.39
C THR A 56 12.86 -9.89 11.20
N ALA A 57 12.69 -10.42 12.42
CA ALA A 57 11.60 -10.01 13.31
C ALA A 57 11.64 -8.51 13.66
N ASP A 58 12.84 -7.92 13.78
CA ASP A 58 13.00 -6.48 14.00
C ASP A 58 12.52 -5.68 12.79
N GLU A 59 12.76 -6.17 11.57
CA GLU A 59 12.37 -5.49 10.33
C GLU A 59 10.87 -5.60 10.06
N VAL A 60 10.27 -6.78 10.28
CA VAL A 60 8.81 -6.96 10.20
C VAL A 60 8.12 -6.10 11.27
N THR A 61 8.69 -6.00 12.48
CA THR A 61 8.21 -5.07 13.52
C THR A 61 8.30 -3.61 13.05
N ARG A 62 9.45 -3.19 12.48
CA ARG A 62 9.60 -1.83 11.92
C ARG A 62 8.57 -1.53 10.83
N MET A 63 8.29 -2.47 9.91
CA MET A 63 7.25 -2.27 8.89
C MET A 63 5.88 -2.08 9.56
N LYS A 64 5.51 -2.99 10.46
CA LYS A 64 4.23 -2.97 11.18
C LYS A 64 4.01 -1.70 11.98
N ASP A 65 5.06 -1.09 12.53
CA ASP A 65 4.96 0.16 13.29
C ASP A 65 5.24 1.43 12.45
N GLY A 66 5.65 1.28 11.18
CA GLY A 66 6.31 2.32 10.40
C GLY A 66 5.41 3.23 9.56
N MET A 67 4.22 2.76 9.20
CA MET A 67 3.36 3.33 8.14
C MET A 67 2.56 4.55 8.65
N GLY A 68 3.21 5.40 9.43
CA GLY A 68 2.59 6.40 10.31
C GLY A 68 1.84 5.80 11.50
N GLY A 69 1.92 4.48 11.70
CA GLY A 69 1.29 3.78 12.80
C GLY A 69 1.15 2.30 12.52
N ARG A 70 0.42 1.61 13.40
CA ARG A 70 0.31 0.15 13.31
C ARG A 70 -0.47 -0.32 12.08
N SER A 71 0.15 -1.19 11.29
CA SER A 71 -0.38 -1.92 10.13
C SER A 71 -0.24 -3.44 10.28
N VAL A 72 -1.01 -4.20 9.51
CA VAL A 72 -0.89 -5.65 9.31
C VAL A 72 0.17 -5.90 8.25
N VAL A 73 1.14 -6.78 8.52
CA VAL A 73 2.08 -7.24 7.48
C VAL A 73 1.88 -8.73 7.23
N VAL A 74 1.60 -9.05 5.96
CA VAL A 74 1.15 -10.37 5.48
C VAL A 74 2.20 -10.92 4.51
N SER A 75 2.57 -12.20 4.63
CA SER A 75 3.51 -12.82 3.69
C SER A 75 2.81 -13.67 2.66
N TYR A 76 3.15 -13.50 1.39
CA TYR A 76 2.81 -14.39 0.30
C TYR A 76 3.39 -15.80 0.49
N ILE A 77 2.59 -16.82 0.17
CA ILE A 77 2.97 -18.22 0.02
C ILE A 77 2.15 -18.81 -1.14
N SER A 78 2.79 -19.39 -2.16
CA SER A 78 2.08 -20.24 -3.13
C SER A 78 1.84 -21.62 -2.51
N VAL A 79 0.57 -22.05 -2.43
CA VAL A 79 0.19 -23.34 -1.85
C VAL A 79 -0.20 -24.39 -2.89
N GLY A 80 -0.55 -23.95 -4.10
CA GLY A 80 -0.90 -24.81 -5.24
C GLY A 80 0.24 -25.06 -6.24
N GLU A 81 1.37 -24.36 -6.11
CA GLU A 81 2.53 -24.48 -7.01
C GLU A 81 3.87 -24.47 -6.27
N ALA A 82 4.86 -25.14 -6.86
CA ALA A 82 6.26 -25.11 -6.46
C ALA A 82 7.06 -24.30 -7.49
N SER A 83 7.84 -23.31 -7.04
CA SER A 83 8.61 -22.41 -7.90
C SER A 83 10.11 -22.70 -7.84
N ASP A 84 10.79 -22.69 -8.99
CA ASP A 84 12.20 -23.11 -9.12
C ASP A 84 13.25 -22.14 -8.56
N PHE A 85 12.81 -21.02 -8.00
CA PHE A 85 13.64 -20.02 -7.31
C PHE A 85 13.57 -20.11 -5.77
N ARG A 86 12.74 -21.00 -5.21
CA ARG A 86 12.62 -21.18 -3.74
C ARG A 86 13.63 -22.22 -3.25
N ASP A 87 14.24 -21.97 -2.08
CA ASP A 87 15.21 -22.87 -1.42
C ASP A 87 14.71 -24.30 -1.11
N TYR A 88 13.41 -24.60 -1.23
CA TYR A 88 12.90 -25.97 -1.13
C TYR A 88 13.03 -26.77 -2.44
N TRP A 89 13.35 -26.11 -3.55
CA TRP A 89 13.49 -26.73 -4.86
C TRP A 89 14.83 -27.47 -4.98
N ASP A 90 14.79 -28.70 -5.49
CA ASP A 90 16.00 -29.42 -5.86
C ASP A 90 16.22 -29.34 -7.38
N GLU A 91 17.41 -28.92 -7.80
CA GLU A 91 17.76 -28.87 -9.23
C GLU A 91 17.67 -30.27 -9.87
N ASP A 92 18.03 -31.33 -9.14
CA ASP A 92 18.06 -32.72 -9.64
C ASP A 92 16.65 -33.29 -9.91
N TRP A 93 15.56 -32.65 -9.45
CA TRP A 93 14.18 -32.99 -9.85
C TRP A 93 13.93 -32.79 -11.34
N THR A 94 14.76 -32.02 -12.05
CA THR A 94 14.56 -31.70 -13.47
C THR A 94 15.83 -31.82 -14.30
N THR A 95 15.70 -32.19 -15.57
CA THR A 95 16.83 -32.34 -16.51
C THR A 95 17.59 -31.04 -16.83
N THR A 96 17.25 -29.91 -16.19
CA THR A 96 17.80 -28.58 -16.45
C THR A 96 17.94 -27.70 -15.19
N GLY A 97 17.68 -28.23 -13.98
CA GLY A 97 17.63 -27.43 -12.75
C GLY A 97 16.52 -26.39 -12.68
N ARG A 98 15.51 -26.46 -13.56
CA ARG A 98 14.46 -25.45 -13.75
C ARG A 98 13.11 -26.12 -14.01
N ALA A 99 12.02 -25.48 -13.58
CA ALA A 99 10.65 -25.97 -13.72
C ALA A 99 10.32 -26.42 -15.15
N THR A 100 10.71 -25.64 -16.17
CA THR A 100 10.56 -25.97 -17.60
C THR A 100 11.25 -27.26 -18.07
N GLY A 101 12.16 -27.84 -17.28
CA GLY A 101 12.84 -29.11 -17.58
C GLY A 101 11.89 -30.31 -17.62
N LYS A 102 12.41 -31.50 -17.99
CA LYS A 102 11.67 -32.75 -17.80
C LYS A 102 11.92 -33.26 -16.39
N LEU A 103 10.91 -33.89 -15.77
CA LEU A 103 11.09 -34.57 -14.48
C LEU A 103 12.09 -35.72 -14.63
N THR A 104 12.89 -35.93 -13.58
CA THR A 104 13.84 -37.04 -13.43
C THR A 104 13.24 -38.17 -12.58
N ASP A 105 14.00 -39.24 -12.36
CA ASP A 105 13.63 -40.30 -11.40
C ASP A 105 13.77 -39.85 -9.93
N GLU A 106 14.39 -38.69 -9.66
CA GLU A 106 14.52 -38.07 -8.32
C GLU A 106 13.40 -37.07 -8.03
N ALA A 107 12.54 -36.76 -9.01
CA ALA A 107 11.40 -35.86 -8.83
C ALA A 107 10.34 -36.48 -7.91
N PRO A 108 9.81 -35.74 -6.90
CA PRO A 108 8.82 -36.29 -5.99
C PRO A 108 7.47 -36.46 -6.68
N ASP A 109 6.71 -37.51 -6.32
CA ASP A 109 5.41 -37.86 -6.91
C ASP A 109 4.36 -36.71 -6.83
N TRP A 110 4.54 -35.74 -5.93
CA TRP A 110 3.68 -34.57 -5.81
C TRP A 110 3.96 -33.46 -6.84
N LEU A 111 5.10 -33.47 -7.53
CA LEU A 111 5.50 -32.43 -8.48
C LEU A 111 4.81 -32.67 -9.85
N GLY A 112 3.83 -31.83 -10.16
CA GLY A 112 3.01 -31.95 -11.38
C GLY A 112 3.59 -31.19 -12.59
N PRO A 113 2.75 -30.83 -13.58
CA PRO A 113 3.19 -30.15 -14.80
C PRO A 113 3.56 -28.69 -14.55
N VAL A 114 4.35 -28.14 -15.49
CA VAL A 114 4.71 -26.71 -15.57
C VAL A 114 3.45 -25.86 -15.75
N ASN A 115 3.36 -24.73 -15.06
CA ASN A 115 2.35 -23.72 -15.36
C ASN A 115 2.75 -23.01 -16.68
N PRO A 116 1.91 -23.03 -17.74
CA PRO A 116 2.27 -22.41 -19.01
C PRO A 116 2.36 -20.88 -18.95
N ASP A 117 1.67 -20.27 -17.98
CA ASP A 117 1.58 -18.82 -17.80
C ASP A 117 2.69 -18.29 -16.86
N TRP A 118 3.14 -19.14 -15.92
CA TRP A 118 4.26 -18.90 -15.00
C TRP A 118 5.31 -20.02 -15.12
N PRO A 119 6.17 -20.03 -16.16
CA PRO A 119 7.01 -21.16 -16.55
C PRO A 119 8.09 -21.58 -15.53
N GLU A 120 8.39 -20.72 -14.56
CA GLU A 120 9.23 -20.97 -13.38
C GLU A 120 8.54 -21.82 -12.28
N SER A 121 7.25 -22.15 -12.44
CA SER A 121 6.46 -22.92 -11.47
C SER A 121 5.89 -24.24 -12.00
N ARG A 122 5.47 -25.10 -11.08
CA ARG A 122 4.76 -26.37 -11.36
C ARG A 122 3.57 -26.56 -10.42
N LYS A 123 2.41 -26.95 -10.97
CA LYS A 123 1.23 -27.35 -10.18
C LYS A 123 1.60 -28.53 -9.26
N VAL A 124 1.31 -28.43 -7.97
CA VAL A 124 1.60 -29.51 -7.00
C VAL A 124 0.37 -30.29 -6.61
N ARG A 125 0.55 -31.56 -6.25
CA ARG A 125 -0.45 -32.36 -5.53
C ARG A 125 -0.54 -31.87 -4.08
N TYR A 126 -1.19 -30.73 -3.85
CA TYR A 126 -1.24 -30.03 -2.55
C TYR A 126 -1.83 -30.83 -1.37
N TRP A 127 -2.38 -32.02 -1.63
CA TRP A 127 -2.86 -32.97 -0.63
C TRP A 127 -1.80 -34.02 -0.21
N ASP A 128 -0.62 -33.97 -0.81
CA ASP A 128 0.46 -34.90 -0.52
C ASP A 128 1.20 -34.49 0.76
N PRO A 129 1.41 -35.41 1.72
CA PRO A 129 2.05 -35.09 2.99
C PRO A 129 3.43 -34.45 2.85
N ASP A 130 4.22 -34.81 1.83
CA ASP A 130 5.60 -34.30 1.70
C ASP A 130 5.65 -32.90 1.07
N TRP A 131 4.65 -32.51 0.28
CA TRP A 131 4.43 -31.10 -0.06
C TRP A 131 3.99 -30.29 1.18
N GLN A 132 3.05 -30.82 1.96
CA GLN A 132 2.58 -30.12 3.17
C GLN A 132 3.71 -29.98 4.21
N ASN A 133 4.52 -31.02 4.40
CA ASN A 133 5.75 -31.00 5.20
C ASN A 133 6.77 -29.97 4.67
N THR A 134 6.81 -29.68 3.36
CA THR A 134 7.69 -28.64 2.80
C THR A 134 7.29 -27.24 3.29
N MET A 135 6.00 -26.99 3.51
CA MET A 135 5.51 -25.72 4.08
C MET A 135 5.67 -25.64 5.61
N PHE A 136 5.53 -26.76 6.33
CA PHE A 136 5.38 -26.82 7.80
C PHE A 136 6.70 -27.09 8.59
N ASN A 137 7.89 -26.74 8.09
CA ASN A 137 9.16 -27.29 8.60
C ASN A 137 10.20 -26.28 9.14
N ASP A 138 10.16 -26.10 10.47
CA ASP A 138 11.06 -25.31 11.33
C ASP A 138 12.58 -25.56 11.16
N ARG A 139 12.99 -26.68 10.58
CA ARG A 139 14.38 -27.20 10.67
C ARG A 139 15.25 -27.04 9.44
N LYS A 140 14.69 -26.71 8.27
CA LYS A 140 15.49 -26.45 7.05
C LYS A 140 14.97 -25.33 6.16
N THR A 141 13.72 -25.37 5.74
CA THR A 141 13.24 -24.56 4.61
C THR A 141 11.86 -23.91 4.79
N GLY A 142 10.98 -24.43 5.65
CA GLY A 142 9.54 -24.12 5.61
C GLY A 142 9.19 -22.63 5.65
N ASP A 143 8.44 -22.16 4.66
CA ASP A 143 8.02 -20.76 4.51
C ASP A 143 7.11 -20.32 5.67
N LEU A 144 6.14 -21.15 6.04
CA LEU A 144 5.15 -20.83 7.07
C LEU A 144 5.80 -20.58 8.44
N ASP A 145 6.62 -21.53 8.91
CA ASP A 145 7.29 -21.42 10.21
C ASP A 145 8.27 -20.24 10.25
N ALA A 146 8.88 -19.91 9.11
CA ALA A 146 9.76 -18.75 9.00
C ALA A 146 8.99 -17.42 9.14
N ILE A 147 7.86 -17.26 8.45
CA ILE A 147 7.09 -16.01 8.50
C ILE A 147 6.40 -15.81 9.86
N VAL A 148 5.86 -16.89 10.45
CA VAL A 148 5.22 -16.84 11.77
C VAL A 148 6.26 -16.47 12.84
N LYS A 149 7.47 -17.03 12.75
CA LYS A 149 8.60 -16.72 13.63
C LYS A 149 9.22 -15.33 13.38
N ALA A 150 9.16 -14.82 12.16
CA ALA A 150 9.52 -13.43 11.83
C ALA A 150 8.44 -12.42 12.26
N GLY A 151 7.30 -12.87 12.81
CA GLY A 151 6.28 -11.99 13.37
C GLY A 151 5.33 -11.38 12.34
N PHE A 152 5.22 -11.97 11.15
CA PHE A 152 4.12 -11.68 10.22
C PHE A 152 2.77 -12.00 10.88
N ASP A 153 1.74 -11.24 10.52
CA ASP A 153 0.41 -11.37 11.12
C ASP A 153 -0.45 -12.44 10.45
N ALA A 154 -0.20 -12.69 9.16
CA ALA A 154 -0.95 -13.62 8.32
C ALA A 154 -0.13 -14.11 7.12
N ALA A 155 -0.65 -15.15 6.45
CA ALA A 155 -0.19 -15.56 5.12
C ALA A 155 -1.22 -15.21 4.03
N TYR A 156 -0.75 -14.76 2.88
CA TYR A 156 -1.54 -14.59 1.67
C TYR A 156 -1.30 -15.82 0.79
N LEU A 157 -2.32 -16.66 0.62
CA LEU A 157 -2.17 -18.01 0.06
C LEU A 157 -2.57 -18.02 -1.40
N ASP A 158 -1.61 -18.22 -2.30
CA ASP A 158 -1.81 -18.16 -3.73
C ASP A 158 -1.90 -19.54 -4.40
N ILE A 159 -2.48 -19.56 -5.61
CA ILE A 159 -2.80 -20.74 -6.41
C ILE A 159 -3.71 -21.73 -5.64
N ILE A 160 -4.59 -21.18 -4.79
CA ILE A 160 -5.71 -21.91 -4.15
C ILE A 160 -6.57 -22.56 -5.25
N ASP A 161 -6.73 -21.86 -6.37
CA ASP A 161 -7.39 -22.28 -7.60
C ASP A 161 -6.77 -23.50 -8.32
N ALA A 162 -5.62 -24.02 -7.88
CA ALA A 162 -5.10 -25.33 -8.30
C ALA A 162 -6.14 -26.46 -8.12
N TYR A 163 -7.16 -26.27 -7.28
CA TYR A 163 -8.27 -27.20 -7.14
C TYR A 163 -9.22 -27.24 -8.36
N TYR A 164 -9.30 -26.20 -9.21
CA TYR A 164 -9.96 -26.32 -10.53
C TYR A 164 -9.14 -27.19 -11.47
N PHE A 165 -7.83 -26.94 -11.56
CA PHE A 165 -6.91 -27.71 -12.40
C PHE A 165 -6.99 -29.20 -12.08
N TRP A 166 -6.73 -29.56 -10.82
CA TRP A 166 -6.82 -30.95 -10.37
C TRP A 166 -8.26 -31.46 -10.30
N GLY A 167 -9.28 -30.61 -10.14
CA GLY A 167 -10.68 -31.02 -9.98
C GLY A 167 -11.42 -31.28 -11.29
N ALA A 168 -11.14 -30.51 -12.34
CA ALA A 168 -11.89 -30.46 -13.58
C ALA A 168 -11.02 -30.61 -14.85
N GLU A 169 -9.82 -30.02 -14.89
CA GLU A 169 -9.03 -29.92 -16.13
C GLU A 169 -8.20 -31.17 -16.44
N VAL A 170 -7.52 -31.75 -15.44
CA VAL A 170 -6.71 -32.97 -15.66
C VAL A 170 -7.59 -34.11 -16.19
N SER A 171 -7.22 -34.68 -17.34
CA SER A 171 -8.05 -35.69 -18.00
C SER A 171 -8.11 -36.99 -17.19
N ARG A 172 -9.14 -37.80 -17.41
CA ARG A 172 -9.27 -39.11 -16.74
C ARG A 172 -8.16 -40.12 -17.08
N GLY A 173 -7.40 -39.90 -18.17
CA GLY A 173 -6.26 -40.73 -18.53
C GLY A 173 -4.97 -40.37 -17.78
N ASP A 174 -4.86 -39.11 -17.33
CA ASP A 174 -3.63 -38.53 -16.77
C ASP A 174 -3.67 -38.45 -15.23
N ARG A 175 -4.76 -38.94 -14.61
CA ARG A 175 -4.94 -39.00 -13.14
C ARG A 175 -4.24 -40.22 -12.57
N HIS A 176 -3.35 -39.96 -11.60
CA HIS A 176 -2.64 -40.99 -10.85
C HIS A 176 -3.54 -41.61 -9.76
N ALA A 177 -3.14 -42.77 -9.25
CA ALA A 177 -3.83 -43.40 -8.13
C ALA A 177 -3.69 -42.53 -6.87
N GLY A 178 -4.81 -41.98 -6.38
CA GLY A 178 -4.83 -41.08 -5.24
C GLY A 178 -5.19 -39.64 -5.58
N ASP A 179 -5.14 -39.23 -6.85
CA ASP A 179 -5.63 -37.92 -7.31
C ASP A 179 -7.13 -37.75 -7.01
N PRO A 180 -7.65 -36.51 -6.85
CA PRO A 180 -9.09 -36.29 -6.75
C PRO A 180 -9.81 -36.80 -8.00
N VAL A 181 -11.06 -37.27 -7.88
CA VAL A 181 -11.83 -37.79 -9.03
C VAL A 181 -12.86 -36.79 -9.58
N ASN A 182 -13.02 -35.63 -8.94
CA ASN A 182 -13.88 -34.53 -9.35
C ASN A 182 -13.56 -33.24 -8.57
N GLN A 183 -14.13 -32.14 -9.05
CA GLN A 183 -14.07 -30.79 -8.48
C GLN A 183 -14.31 -30.73 -6.96
N LYS A 184 -15.37 -31.40 -6.48
CA LYS A 184 -15.67 -31.42 -5.04
C LYS A 184 -14.53 -32.06 -4.23
N GLN A 185 -13.96 -33.18 -4.68
CA GLN A 185 -12.89 -33.84 -3.93
C GLN A 185 -11.60 -33.00 -3.93
N ALA A 186 -11.34 -32.23 -4.99
CA ALA A 186 -10.26 -31.25 -5.00
C ALA A 186 -10.52 -30.12 -3.98
N ALA A 187 -11.73 -29.53 -4.01
CA ALA A 187 -12.14 -28.47 -3.07
C ALA A 187 -12.03 -28.93 -1.60
N GLN A 188 -12.49 -30.16 -1.31
CA GLN A 188 -12.39 -30.74 0.02
C GLN A 188 -10.93 -30.84 0.50
N ARG A 189 -10.00 -31.23 -0.37
CA ARG A 189 -8.56 -31.34 -0.04
C ARG A 189 -7.88 -29.98 0.12
N MET A 190 -8.21 -29.00 -0.71
CA MET A 190 -7.64 -27.65 -0.59
C MET A 190 -8.11 -26.99 0.71
N VAL A 191 -9.38 -27.16 1.08
CA VAL A 191 -9.88 -26.71 2.38
C VAL A 191 -9.22 -27.44 3.55
N ASP A 192 -9.09 -28.77 3.48
CA ASP A 192 -8.40 -29.54 4.53
C ASP A 192 -6.94 -29.08 4.72
N PHE A 193 -6.24 -28.73 3.63
CA PHE A 193 -4.88 -28.20 3.67
C PHE A 193 -4.81 -26.78 4.25
N VAL A 194 -5.64 -25.84 3.78
CA VAL A 194 -5.68 -24.45 4.29
C VAL A 194 -6.03 -24.40 5.78
N VAL A 195 -6.93 -25.28 6.23
CA VAL A 195 -7.25 -25.42 7.67
C VAL A 195 -6.04 -25.94 8.44
N ALA A 196 -5.43 -27.06 8.04
CA ALA A 196 -4.26 -27.63 8.72
C ALA A 196 -3.05 -26.66 8.76
N LEU A 197 -2.82 -25.93 7.65
CA LEU A 197 -1.80 -24.89 7.54
C LEU A 197 -2.03 -23.78 8.57
N THR A 198 -3.27 -23.30 8.70
CA THR A 198 -3.60 -22.23 9.65
C THR A 198 -3.60 -22.73 11.10
N GLU A 199 -4.01 -23.97 11.35
CA GLU A 199 -3.94 -24.61 12.68
C GLU A 199 -2.48 -24.79 13.14
N HIS A 200 -1.58 -25.24 12.26
CA HIS A 200 -0.13 -25.34 12.53
C HIS A 200 0.48 -23.97 12.85
N ALA A 201 0.21 -22.96 12.03
CA ALA A 201 0.66 -21.59 12.31
C ALA A 201 0.16 -21.06 13.67
N ARG A 202 -1.07 -21.44 14.06
CA ARG A 202 -1.69 -21.09 15.34
C ARG A 202 -1.07 -21.78 16.56
N GLU A 203 -0.24 -22.81 16.39
CA GLU A 203 0.58 -23.35 17.49
C GLU A 203 1.65 -22.35 17.96
N THR A 204 2.16 -21.49 17.06
CA THR A 204 3.16 -20.46 17.38
C THR A 204 2.56 -19.07 17.51
N ASN A 205 1.60 -18.69 16.66
CA ASN A 205 0.86 -17.43 16.73
C ASN A 205 -0.66 -17.71 16.71
N PRO A 206 -1.32 -17.84 17.88
CA PRO A 206 -2.75 -18.18 17.96
C PRO A 206 -3.71 -17.20 17.26
N ASP A 207 -3.25 -16.00 16.90
CA ASP A 207 -4.02 -14.99 16.16
C ASP A 207 -3.66 -14.92 14.67
N PHE A 208 -2.82 -15.83 14.17
CA PHE A 208 -2.52 -15.94 12.76
C PHE A 208 -3.77 -16.30 11.95
N PHE A 209 -3.91 -15.67 10.79
CA PHE A 209 -4.99 -15.92 9.83
C PHE A 209 -4.40 -16.01 8.42
N VAL A 210 -5.25 -16.34 7.45
CA VAL A 210 -4.82 -16.43 6.05
C VAL A 210 -5.76 -15.69 5.10
N ILE A 211 -5.24 -15.22 3.98
CA ILE A 211 -6.00 -14.58 2.89
C ILE A 211 -5.78 -15.40 1.61
N PRO A 212 -6.68 -16.33 1.26
CA PRO A 212 -6.63 -17.03 -0.02
C PRO A 212 -6.79 -16.09 -1.21
N GLN A 213 -5.95 -16.21 -2.24
CA GLN A 213 -6.12 -15.55 -3.54
C GLN A 213 -6.94 -16.44 -4.49
N ASN A 214 -7.83 -15.82 -5.26
CA ASN A 214 -8.71 -16.44 -6.24
C ASN A 214 -9.55 -17.57 -5.63
N GLY A 215 -9.84 -18.66 -6.37
CA GLY A 215 -10.57 -19.80 -5.83
C GLY A 215 -12.02 -19.53 -5.36
N ALA A 216 -12.64 -18.42 -5.78
CA ALA A 216 -13.91 -17.90 -5.24
C ALA A 216 -15.09 -18.90 -5.14
N TRP A 217 -15.10 -19.96 -5.97
CA TRP A 217 -16.14 -20.98 -5.98
C TRP A 217 -15.95 -22.11 -4.94
N ILE A 218 -14.90 -22.08 -4.11
CA ILE A 218 -14.52 -23.21 -3.24
C ILE A 218 -15.65 -23.59 -2.25
N LEU A 219 -16.40 -22.60 -1.75
CA LEU A 219 -17.58 -22.81 -0.91
C LEU A 219 -18.80 -23.36 -1.68
N ASN A 220 -18.84 -23.26 -3.01
CA ASN A 220 -19.84 -23.93 -3.85
C ASN A 220 -19.45 -25.38 -4.14
N ASP A 221 -18.19 -25.63 -4.48
CA ASP A 221 -17.70 -26.94 -4.90
C ASP A 221 -17.68 -27.97 -3.76
N LEU A 222 -17.56 -27.53 -2.49
CA LEU A 222 -17.87 -28.34 -1.32
C LEU A 222 -19.32 -28.90 -1.31
N GLY A 223 -20.25 -28.29 -2.06
CA GLY A 223 -21.65 -28.69 -2.17
C GLY A 223 -22.36 -28.65 -0.82
N ASN A 224 -22.79 -29.80 -0.31
CA ASN A 224 -23.46 -29.93 1.00
C ASN A 224 -22.49 -30.21 2.17
N ASP A 225 -21.18 -30.09 2.00
CA ASP A 225 -20.20 -30.30 3.08
C ASP A 225 -20.10 -29.05 3.99
N SER A 226 -21.11 -28.87 4.84
CA SER A 226 -21.21 -27.71 5.74
C SER A 226 -20.09 -27.64 6.79
N ALA A 227 -19.51 -28.79 7.16
CA ALA A 227 -18.42 -28.84 8.13
C ALA A 227 -17.15 -28.18 7.57
N ARG A 228 -16.74 -28.55 6.34
CA ARG A 228 -15.61 -27.90 5.67
C ARG A 228 -15.87 -26.43 5.34
N LYS A 229 -17.10 -26.06 4.95
CA LYS A 229 -17.44 -24.65 4.72
C LYS A 229 -17.21 -23.80 5.97
N GLN A 230 -17.64 -24.30 7.14
CA GLN A 230 -17.43 -23.59 8.40
C GLN A 230 -15.94 -23.55 8.77
N ALA A 231 -15.25 -24.69 8.74
CA ALA A 231 -13.82 -24.74 9.07
C ALA A 231 -12.96 -23.80 8.19
N TYR A 232 -13.27 -23.67 6.90
CA TYR A 232 -12.62 -22.70 6.01
C TYR A 232 -12.89 -21.25 6.42
N LEU A 233 -14.15 -20.93 6.72
CA LEU A 233 -14.56 -19.59 7.19
C LEU A 233 -13.97 -19.25 8.58
N ASP A 234 -13.64 -20.24 9.40
CA ASP A 234 -13.05 -20.07 10.74
C ASP A 234 -11.50 -19.86 10.71
N VAL A 235 -10.85 -20.03 9.56
CA VAL A 235 -9.39 -19.83 9.40
C VAL A 235 -9.00 -18.62 8.56
N ILE A 236 -9.83 -18.24 7.58
CA ILE A 236 -9.54 -17.08 6.71
C ILE A 236 -9.84 -15.74 7.39
N GLY A 237 -8.97 -14.75 7.20
CA GLY A 237 -9.23 -13.35 7.56
C GLY A 237 -9.86 -12.54 6.43
N GLY A 238 -9.86 -13.09 5.21
CA GLY A 238 -10.40 -12.47 4.00
C GLY A 238 -10.25 -13.41 2.81
N ILE A 239 -10.73 -12.99 1.64
CA ILE A 239 -10.38 -13.56 0.34
C ILE A 239 -9.87 -12.42 -0.54
N ALA A 240 -8.85 -12.68 -1.37
CA ALA A 240 -8.37 -11.75 -2.38
C ALA A 240 -8.68 -12.29 -3.78
N VAL A 241 -8.95 -11.43 -4.75
CA VAL A 241 -9.29 -11.83 -6.11
C VAL A 241 -8.62 -10.89 -7.11
N GLU A 242 -7.99 -11.49 -8.12
CA GLU A 242 -7.41 -10.77 -9.25
C GLU A 242 -8.41 -10.54 -10.38
N ASP A 243 -8.20 -9.48 -11.18
CA ASP A 243 -8.91 -9.21 -12.44
C ASP A 243 -10.43 -9.41 -12.33
N LEU A 244 -11.10 -8.63 -11.48
CA LEU A 244 -12.54 -8.78 -11.20
C LEU A 244 -13.41 -7.78 -11.99
N TYR A 245 -12.93 -6.56 -12.23
CA TYR A 245 -13.67 -5.50 -12.96
C TYR A 245 -13.08 -5.22 -14.34
N TYR A 246 -11.76 -5.14 -14.46
CA TYR A 246 -11.03 -4.85 -15.70
C TYR A 246 -10.33 -6.12 -16.16
N ARG A 247 -10.94 -6.86 -17.09
CA ARG A 247 -10.59 -8.27 -17.39
C ARG A 247 -10.32 -8.53 -18.86
N GLY A 248 -9.29 -9.30 -19.17
CA GLY A 248 -8.95 -9.68 -20.55
C GLY A 248 -7.62 -10.40 -20.67
N ASP A 249 -7.32 -10.83 -21.90
CA ASP A 249 -6.17 -11.67 -22.24
C ASP A 249 -4.87 -10.85 -22.38
N LYS A 250 -4.70 -9.86 -21.50
CA LYS A 250 -3.55 -8.94 -21.44
C LYS A 250 -3.24 -8.60 -19.98
N ASP A 251 -1.97 -8.57 -19.67
CA ASP A 251 -1.46 -8.40 -18.31
C ASP A 251 -1.73 -6.98 -17.76
N GLU A 252 -1.78 -6.00 -18.65
CA GLU A 252 -2.07 -4.61 -18.33
C GLU A 252 -3.28 -4.06 -19.09
N ASN A 253 -3.89 -3.02 -18.50
CA ASN A 253 -4.77 -2.10 -19.20
C ASN A 253 -6.06 -2.74 -19.76
N ASN A 254 -6.44 -3.90 -19.24
CA ASN A 254 -7.63 -4.67 -19.58
C ASN A 254 -8.92 -3.83 -19.70
N PRO A 255 -9.89 -4.23 -20.54
CA PRO A 255 -11.15 -3.51 -20.69
C PRO A 255 -12.04 -3.66 -19.45
N LEU A 256 -12.80 -2.62 -19.10
CA LEU A 256 -13.85 -2.71 -18.09
C LEU A 256 -14.91 -3.73 -18.55
N ARG A 257 -14.93 -4.88 -17.88
CA ARG A 257 -15.73 -6.06 -18.20
C ARG A 257 -15.96 -6.87 -16.91
N PRO A 258 -16.78 -6.36 -15.95
CA PRO A 258 -16.90 -6.98 -14.63
C PRO A 258 -17.33 -8.45 -14.67
N ASP A 259 -16.98 -9.19 -13.62
CA ASP A 259 -17.52 -10.53 -13.40
C ASP A 259 -18.79 -10.49 -12.57
N GLU A 260 -19.92 -10.14 -13.16
CA GLU A 260 -21.22 -10.12 -12.49
C GLU A 260 -21.56 -11.45 -11.79
N GLU A 261 -21.02 -12.59 -12.26
CA GLU A 261 -21.23 -13.90 -11.62
C GLU A 261 -20.27 -14.09 -10.44
N THR A 262 -18.96 -13.91 -10.63
CA THR A 262 -17.98 -14.05 -9.54
C THR A 262 -18.18 -12.99 -8.45
N ILE A 263 -18.54 -11.75 -8.79
CA ILE A 263 -18.93 -10.68 -7.86
C ILE A 263 -20.14 -11.12 -7.02
N ALA A 264 -21.15 -11.75 -7.63
CA ALA A 264 -22.33 -12.25 -6.91
C ALA A 264 -21.99 -13.44 -5.98
N ILE A 265 -21.07 -14.32 -6.39
CA ILE A 265 -20.53 -15.38 -5.52
C ILE A 265 -19.77 -14.79 -4.34
N LEU A 266 -18.84 -13.85 -4.59
CA LEU A 266 -18.01 -13.21 -3.54
C LEU A 266 -18.86 -12.49 -2.49
N LYS A 267 -19.88 -11.73 -2.93
CA LYS A 267 -20.86 -11.12 -2.03
C LYS A 267 -21.57 -12.15 -1.16
N ARG A 268 -22.18 -13.17 -1.77
CA ARG A 268 -23.00 -14.18 -1.09
C ARG A 268 -22.20 -15.11 -0.17
N ASP A 269 -20.99 -15.49 -0.56
CA ASP A 269 -20.21 -16.51 0.13
C ASP A 269 -19.20 -15.94 1.13
N PHE A 270 -18.80 -14.66 1.00
CA PHE A 270 -17.83 -14.02 1.90
C PHE A 270 -18.41 -12.74 2.57
N VAL A 271 -18.83 -11.73 1.80
CA VAL A 271 -19.29 -10.44 2.37
C VAL A 271 -20.55 -10.60 3.24
N ASP A 272 -21.54 -11.36 2.79
CA ASP A 272 -22.76 -11.72 3.54
C ASP A 272 -22.46 -12.51 4.84
N LYS A 273 -21.22 -12.99 5.02
CA LYS A 273 -20.73 -13.70 6.21
C LYS A 273 -19.79 -12.85 7.07
N GLY A 274 -19.52 -11.61 6.67
CA GLY A 274 -18.56 -10.72 7.33
C GLY A 274 -17.09 -10.98 6.98
N ILE A 275 -16.81 -11.84 5.98
CA ILE A 275 -15.45 -12.05 5.47
C ILE A 275 -15.15 -11.00 4.38
N PRO A 276 -14.07 -10.22 4.49
CA PRO A 276 -13.75 -9.19 3.51
C PRO A 276 -13.28 -9.78 2.18
N VAL A 277 -13.56 -9.05 1.10
CA VAL A 277 -13.07 -9.31 -0.25
C VAL A 277 -12.12 -8.19 -0.63
N PHE A 278 -10.86 -8.55 -0.80
CA PHE A 278 -9.81 -7.71 -1.39
C PHE A 278 -9.82 -7.91 -2.90
N VAL A 279 -9.71 -6.83 -3.68
CA VAL A 279 -9.73 -6.90 -5.15
C VAL A 279 -8.51 -6.18 -5.71
N VAL A 280 -7.70 -6.92 -6.47
CA VAL A 280 -6.56 -6.38 -7.20
C VAL A 280 -6.81 -6.50 -8.70
N ASP A 281 -6.99 -5.36 -9.36
CA ASP A 281 -7.04 -5.28 -10.81
C ASP A 281 -5.82 -4.50 -11.31
N TYR A 282 -5.29 -4.93 -12.45
CA TYR A 282 -4.08 -4.37 -13.06
C TYR A 282 -4.41 -3.14 -13.93
N ILE A 283 -4.57 -1.98 -13.26
CA ILE A 283 -5.13 -0.76 -13.82
C ILE A 283 -4.23 0.45 -13.56
N SER A 284 -3.79 1.09 -14.64
CA SER A 284 -3.11 2.38 -14.60
C SER A 284 -4.00 3.55 -15.06
N GLY A 285 -3.75 4.74 -14.50
CA GLY A 285 -4.30 6.02 -14.94
C GLY A 285 -5.53 6.50 -14.15
N SER A 286 -5.34 7.54 -13.31
CA SER A 286 -6.27 8.01 -12.26
C SER A 286 -7.75 7.86 -12.58
N ALA A 287 -8.28 8.50 -13.63
CA ALA A 287 -9.71 8.47 -13.95
C ALA A 287 -10.29 7.06 -14.27
N ARG A 288 -9.47 6.08 -14.66
CA ARG A 288 -9.89 4.66 -14.73
C ARG A 288 -10.00 4.06 -13.33
N VAL A 289 -9.07 4.41 -12.45
CA VAL A 289 -8.96 3.80 -11.12
C VAL A 289 -9.92 4.44 -10.11
N ASP A 290 -10.17 5.74 -10.23
CA ASP A 290 -11.23 6.48 -9.56
C ASP A 290 -12.61 5.84 -9.85
N ALA A 291 -12.80 5.34 -11.09
CA ALA A 291 -13.97 4.53 -11.45
C ALA A 291 -13.91 3.10 -10.87
N PHE A 292 -12.76 2.41 -10.92
CA PHE A 292 -12.55 1.09 -10.30
C PHE A 292 -12.88 1.13 -8.81
N ASN A 293 -12.21 1.96 -8.02
CA ASN A 293 -12.43 2.12 -6.58
C ASN A 293 -13.91 2.38 -6.29
N LYS A 294 -14.55 3.27 -7.06
CA LYS A 294 -15.98 3.56 -6.91
C LYS A 294 -16.89 2.36 -7.19
N MET A 295 -16.54 1.46 -8.10
CA MET A 295 -17.29 0.22 -8.34
C MET A 295 -17.03 -0.81 -7.24
N VAL A 296 -15.76 -1.07 -6.93
CA VAL A 296 -15.29 -2.04 -5.92
C VAL A 296 -15.86 -1.71 -4.53
N LEU A 297 -15.78 -0.44 -4.12
CA LEU A 297 -16.32 0.04 -2.84
C LEU A 297 -17.86 0.04 -2.81
N ALA A 298 -18.53 0.32 -3.94
CA ALA A 298 -19.99 0.23 -4.02
C ALA A 298 -20.49 -1.22 -3.90
N ASP A 299 -19.65 -2.18 -4.26
CA ASP A 299 -19.91 -3.62 -4.16
C ASP A 299 -19.51 -4.24 -2.81
N GLY A 300 -18.93 -3.45 -1.90
CA GLY A 300 -18.57 -3.84 -0.54
C GLY A 300 -17.19 -4.51 -0.42
N PHE A 301 -16.34 -4.35 -1.43
CA PHE A 301 -14.99 -4.89 -1.49
C PHE A 301 -13.93 -3.80 -1.25
N ILE A 302 -12.66 -4.16 -1.04
CA ILE A 302 -11.55 -3.20 -0.90
C ILE A 302 -10.65 -3.21 -2.14
N PRO A 303 -10.52 -2.09 -2.86
CA PRO A 303 -9.63 -1.99 -4.02
C PRO A 303 -8.16 -1.88 -3.60
N PHE A 304 -7.30 -2.52 -4.37
CA PHE A 304 -5.93 -2.10 -4.62
C PHE A 304 -5.71 -2.14 -6.13
N ALA A 305 -5.41 -1.01 -6.75
CA ALA A 305 -5.08 -1.00 -8.17
C ALA A 305 -3.59 -1.26 -8.33
N ALA A 306 -3.24 -2.48 -8.72
CA ALA A 306 -1.87 -2.78 -9.09
C ALA A 306 -1.53 -2.08 -10.43
N PRO A 307 -0.29 -1.60 -10.62
CA PRO A 307 0.05 -0.77 -11.77
C PRO A 307 0.38 -1.63 -13.01
N GLU A 308 1.02 -2.78 -12.77
CA GLU A 308 1.39 -3.87 -13.66
C GLU A 308 1.42 -5.19 -12.85
N ARG A 309 1.43 -6.35 -13.54
CA ARG A 309 1.41 -7.68 -12.89
C ARG A 309 2.66 -8.04 -12.10
N ASP A 310 3.75 -7.32 -12.31
CA ASP A 310 5.03 -7.55 -11.65
C ASP A 310 4.98 -7.28 -10.13
N LEU A 311 3.92 -6.63 -9.61
CA LEU A 311 3.72 -6.35 -8.18
C LEU A 311 4.99 -5.78 -7.51
N ASP A 312 5.70 -4.91 -8.23
CA ASP A 312 7.00 -4.36 -7.85
C ASP A 312 6.89 -3.07 -7.02
N ARG A 313 5.66 -2.59 -6.78
CA ARG A 313 5.35 -1.26 -6.22
C ARG A 313 4.22 -1.30 -5.20
N LEU A 314 4.49 -0.66 -4.06
CA LEU A 314 3.47 -0.13 -3.16
C LEU A 314 2.63 0.91 -3.91
N VAL A 315 1.47 0.54 -4.45
CA VAL A 315 0.53 1.53 -5.02
C VAL A 315 -0.21 2.23 -3.91
N GLY A 316 0.53 3.12 -3.26
CA GLY A 316 -0.02 4.33 -2.69
C GLY A 316 -0.69 5.14 -3.79
N THR A 317 -1.93 4.75 -4.08
CA THR A 317 -3.06 5.67 -4.21
C THR A 317 -2.80 6.80 -5.18
N HIS A 318 -3.06 6.59 -6.47
CA HIS A 318 -2.97 7.61 -7.54
C HIS A 318 -4.26 7.69 -8.38
N ASP A 319 -5.33 7.22 -7.76
CA ASP A 319 -6.72 7.18 -8.18
C ASP A 319 -7.39 8.43 -7.60
N GLY A 320 -7.14 8.60 -6.28
CA GLY A 320 -7.44 9.72 -5.40
C GLY A 320 -6.81 9.58 -3.97
N ASP A 321 -7.16 10.47 -3.01
CA ASP A 321 -7.10 10.57 -1.50
C ASP A 321 -5.83 10.76 -0.54
N PRO A 322 -4.96 11.85 -0.59
CA PRO A 322 -3.45 12.34 -0.42
C PRO A 322 -1.92 11.78 -0.69
N ALA A 323 -1.04 11.29 0.24
CA ALA A 323 -0.24 9.95 0.22
C ALA A 323 0.03 9.25 1.61
N TYR A 324 -0.68 8.17 1.96
CA TYR A 324 -1.17 7.75 3.31
C TYR A 324 -0.17 7.75 4.49
N ILE A 325 -0.52 8.31 5.66
CA ILE A 325 0.31 8.39 6.89
C ILE A 325 -0.56 8.57 8.17
N ARG A 326 0.04 8.51 9.37
CA ARG A 326 -0.49 9.09 10.63
C ARG A 326 0.64 9.67 11.55
N PRO A 327 0.36 10.59 12.51
CA PRO A 327 1.32 11.19 13.47
C PRO A 327 1.17 10.76 14.95
N THR A 328 2.04 11.31 15.81
CA THR A 328 2.16 11.08 17.26
C THR A 328 2.09 12.40 18.09
N ALA A 329 3.07 12.63 18.98
CA ALA A 329 3.28 13.84 19.77
C ALA A 329 4.80 14.02 20.06
N GLN A 330 5.60 13.61 19.07
CA GLN A 330 7.07 13.60 18.98
C GLN A 330 7.40 13.97 17.52
N ALA A 331 8.62 14.41 17.22
CA ALA A 331 8.99 14.86 15.87
C ALA A 331 8.75 13.81 14.77
N ASP A 332 7.63 13.93 14.04
CA ASP A 332 7.15 12.96 13.06
C ASP A 332 7.54 13.30 11.60
N THR A 333 7.10 12.47 10.64
CA THR A 333 7.27 12.70 9.19
C THR A 333 6.04 12.20 8.41
N LEU A 334 5.31 13.12 7.76
CA LEU A 334 3.88 12.97 7.41
C LEU A 334 3.46 13.31 5.94
N ARG A 335 2.25 12.85 5.51
CA ARG A 335 1.70 12.57 4.15
C ARG A 335 0.16 12.08 4.24
N GLY A 336 -0.67 11.70 3.18
CA GLY A 336 -2.10 11.11 3.32
C GLY A 336 -3.18 10.50 2.22
N SER A 337 -2.88 9.65 1.17
CA SER A 337 -3.41 9.00 -0.16
C SER A 337 -3.20 9.55 -1.70
N LYS A 338 -4.11 10.14 -2.53
CA LYS A 338 -3.98 11.27 -3.58
C LYS A 338 -5.16 12.28 -3.96
N LEU A 339 -5.75 13.07 -3.05
CA LEU A 339 -6.80 14.12 -3.30
C LEU A 339 -6.64 15.22 -2.23
N ALA A 340 -7.69 16.01 -1.96
CA ALA A 340 -7.78 16.92 -0.83
C ALA A 340 -7.60 16.26 0.55
N ASP A 341 -6.51 16.61 1.24
CA ASP A 341 -6.09 16.04 2.53
C ASP A 341 -6.74 16.67 3.75
N LYS A 342 -6.55 15.97 4.87
CA LYS A 342 -6.50 16.58 6.18
C LYS A 342 -5.46 15.92 7.10
N ILE A 343 -4.21 16.39 7.05
CA ILE A 343 -3.14 16.00 8.00
C ILE A 343 -3.13 16.93 9.22
N GLY A 344 -2.81 16.42 10.41
CA GLY A 344 -2.57 17.23 11.60
C GLY A 344 -1.52 16.59 12.51
N GLY A 345 -0.34 17.19 12.65
CA GLY A 345 0.83 16.60 13.34
C GLY A 345 0.69 16.47 14.85
N LEU A 346 -0.04 17.41 15.48
CA LEU A 346 -0.29 17.51 16.93
C LEU A 346 0.89 18.08 17.74
N GLY A 347 2.14 17.84 17.37
CA GLY A 347 3.31 18.49 17.97
C GLY A 347 4.45 17.57 18.36
N GLY A 348 5.56 18.17 18.79
CA GLY A 348 6.89 17.67 18.45
C GLY A 348 7.55 18.69 17.53
N ASP A 349 8.56 18.28 16.77
CA ASP A 349 9.11 19.11 15.68
C ASP A 349 8.76 18.41 14.35
N ASP A 350 7.49 18.49 13.97
CA ASP A 350 6.91 17.65 12.90
C ASP A 350 7.31 18.09 11.50
N LYS A 351 7.23 17.17 10.54
CA LYS A 351 7.40 17.44 9.10
C LYS A 351 6.20 16.93 8.34
N ILE A 352 5.48 17.82 7.65
CA ILE A 352 4.15 17.50 7.11
C ILE A 352 4.02 17.91 5.64
N SER A 353 3.41 17.06 4.81
CA SER A 353 3.29 17.25 3.36
C SER A 353 1.96 16.70 2.80
N GLY A 354 0.98 17.55 2.50
CA GLY A 354 -0.31 17.15 1.89
C GLY A 354 -0.15 16.53 0.49
N ARG A 355 0.81 17.09 -0.26
CA ARG A 355 1.21 16.75 -1.64
C ARG A 355 0.29 17.32 -2.72
N GLU A 356 -0.88 16.74 -2.94
CA GLU A 356 -1.69 16.98 -4.13
C GLU A 356 -3.18 16.88 -3.83
N GLY A 357 -3.83 18.04 -3.70
CA GLY A 357 -5.24 18.14 -3.37
C GLY A 357 -5.74 19.56 -3.15
N ASN A 358 -6.39 19.78 -2.02
CA ASN A 358 -6.77 21.06 -1.42
C ASN A 358 -6.74 20.81 0.08
N ASP A 359 -5.54 20.88 0.65
CA ASP A 359 -5.15 20.06 1.78
C ASP A 359 -5.27 20.87 3.08
N THR A 360 -5.94 20.30 4.08
CA THR A 360 -6.15 20.98 5.37
C THR A 360 -5.10 20.50 6.38
N ILE A 361 -3.96 21.18 6.43
CA ILE A 361 -2.80 20.80 7.23
C ILE A 361 -2.74 21.57 8.55
N SER A 362 -2.43 20.87 9.64
CA SER A 362 -2.02 21.47 10.91
C SER A 362 -0.67 20.91 11.35
N GLY A 363 0.20 21.73 11.93
CA GLY A 363 1.24 21.29 12.85
C GLY A 363 0.59 20.92 14.17
N GLY A 364 0.97 21.60 15.25
CA GLY A 364 0.26 21.59 16.51
C GLY A 364 1.03 22.30 17.61
N ALA A 365 2.07 21.68 18.13
CA ALA A 365 2.73 22.13 19.37
C ALA A 365 4.23 21.78 19.41
N GLY A 366 5.02 22.57 18.69
CA GLY A 366 6.48 22.62 18.83
C GLY A 366 7.12 23.48 17.74
N ASN A 367 7.99 22.95 16.90
CA ASN A 367 8.60 23.75 15.82
C ASN A 367 8.34 23.06 14.48
N ASP A 368 7.08 23.09 14.05
CA ASP A 368 6.57 22.25 12.98
C ASP A 368 6.91 22.81 11.60
N LYS A 369 7.23 21.93 10.65
CA LYS A 369 7.55 22.29 9.27
C LYS A 369 6.47 21.79 8.32
N LEU A 370 5.68 22.73 7.81
CA LEU A 370 4.47 22.47 7.04
C LEU A 370 4.65 22.81 5.57
N HIS A 371 4.52 21.80 4.72
CA HIS A 371 4.40 21.93 3.28
C HIS A 371 2.94 21.60 2.91
N GLY A 372 2.19 22.56 2.36
CA GLY A 372 0.87 22.28 1.78
C GLY A 372 1.01 21.23 0.67
N GLY A 373 1.62 21.68 -0.41
CA GLY A 373 1.82 20.89 -1.61
C GLY A 373 1.32 21.70 -2.80
N ALA A 374 0.57 21.03 -3.67
CA ALA A 374 -0.09 21.63 -4.82
C ALA A 374 -1.61 21.57 -4.65
N GLY A 375 -2.19 22.65 -4.14
CA GLY A 375 -3.62 22.76 -3.88
C GLY A 375 -4.07 24.15 -3.45
N LYS A 376 -5.27 24.28 -2.89
CA LYS A 376 -5.67 25.44 -2.08
C LYS A 376 -5.64 25.07 -0.62
N ASP A 377 -4.43 25.07 -0.08
CA ASP A 377 -4.17 24.39 1.17
C ASP A 377 -4.47 25.34 2.34
N THR A 378 -5.00 24.78 3.43
CA THR A 378 -5.33 25.52 4.65
C THR A 378 -4.36 25.07 5.72
N LEU A 379 -3.35 25.88 5.99
CA LEU A 379 -2.24 25.59 6.89
C LEU A 379 -2.48 26.22 8.26
N THR A 380 -2.17 25.50 9.32
CA THR A 380 -2.29 25.93 10.72
C THR A 380 -0.99 25.57 11.42
N GLY A 381 -0.25 26.55 11.97
CA GLY A 381 1.01 26.27 12.69
C GLY A 381 0.71 25.64 14.03
N GLY A 382 0.00 26.38 14.87
CA GLY A 382 -0.38 26.01 16.22
C GLY A 382 0.36 26.82 17.28
N SER A 383 1.30 26.19 17.98
CA SER A 383 2.04 26.85 19.08
C SER A 383 3.49 26.41 19.20
N GLY A 384 4.36 27.21 18.60
CA GLY A 384 5.78 27.30 18.93
C GLY A 384 6.48 28.16 17.91
N LYS A 385 7.37 27.61 17.06
CA LYS A 385 8.07 28.39 16.02
C LYS A 385 7.92 27.75 14.64
N ASP A 386 6.74 27.91 14.08
CA ASP A 386 6.31 27.09 12.95
C ASP A 386 6.80 27.64 11.61
N GLN A 387 7.12 26.73 10.68
CA GLN A 387 7.72 27.01 9.39
C GLN A 387 6.75 26.61 8.28
N PHE A 388 6.04 27.60 7.76
CA PHE A 388 5.19 27.45 6.58
C PHE A 388 6.05 27.59 5.34
N VAL A 389 6.12 26.54 4.53
CA VAL A 389 7.06 26.45 3.40
C VAL A 389 6.34 26.73 2.09
N PHE A 390 6.82 27.74 1.37
CA PHE A 390 6.33 28.14 0.05
C PHE A 390 7.38 27.77 -1.00
N ASP A 391 7.45 26.47 -1.30
CA ASP A 391 8.32 25.83 -2.28
C ASP A 391 7.59 25.46 -3.60
N THR A 392 6.33 25.87 -3.76
CA THR A 392 5.52 25.64 -4.96
C THR A 392 5.33 26.90 -5.83
N LYS A 393 5.27 26.70 -7.15
CA LYS A 393 5.28 27.77 -8.14
C LYS A 393 3.95 28.52 -8.19
N PHE A 394 4.01 29.85 -8.33
CA PHE A 394 2.84 30.71 -8.37
C PHE A 394 1.77 30.29 -9.38
N ALA A 395 0.55 30.06 -8.91
CA ALA A 395 -0.63 29.87 -9.76
C ALA A 395 -1.90 30.35 -9.05
N ALA A 396 -2.91 30.82 -9.79
CA ALA A 396 -4.19 31.26 -9.22
C ALA A 396 -5.00 30.12 -8.54
N GLY A 397 -4.62 28.86 -8.83
CA GLY A 397 -5.09 27.66 -8.15
C GLY A 397 -4.30 27.29 -6.89
N ASN A 398 -3.12 27.87 -6.68
CA ASN A 398 -2.13 27.50 -5.67
C ASN A 398 -1.84 28.72 -4.76
N ILE A 399 -2.81 29.04 -3.91
CA ILE A 399 -2.75 30.20 -2.99
C ILE A 399 -3.22 29.72 -1.63
N ASP A 400 -2.26 29.36 -0.79
CA ASP A 400 -2.54 28.74 0.49
C ASP A 400 -2.93 29.78 1.53
N ARG A 401 -3.68 29.31 2.53
CA ARG A 401 -4.15 30.11 3.64
C ARG A 401 -3.53 29.61 4.93
N VAL A 402 -2.58 30.37 5.48
CA VAL A 402 -2.17 30.23 6.88
C VAL A 402 -3.23 30.90 7.76
N VAL A 403 -3.69 30.23 8.82
CA VAL A 403 -4.86 30.69 9.60
C VAL A 403 -4.54 31.34 10.94
N ASP A 404 -3.28 31.33 11.39
CA ASP A 404 -2.88 31.62 12.78
C ASP A 404 -1.53 32.33 12.96
N PHE A 405 -0.83 32.68 11.87
CA PHE A 405 0.57 33.15 11.86
C PHE A 405 0.97 34.17 12.95
N SER A 406 1.94 33.78 13.78
CA SER A 406 2.50 34.53 14.89
C SER A 406 3.78 35.31 14.51
N VAL A 407 3.65 36.63 14.31
CA VAL A 407 4.75 37.59 14.05
C VAL A 407 5.78 37.77 15.20
N ALA A 408 5.79 36.86 16.16
CA ALA A 408 6.75 36.81 17.27
C ALA A 408 7.61 35.53 17.23
N GLU A 409 7.15 34.48 16.55
CA GLU A 409 7.71 33.14 16.67
C GLU A 409 7.83 32.39 15.32
N ASP A 410 6.84 32.53 14.44
CA ASP A 410 6.71 31.77 13.18
C ASP A 410 7.50 32.39 12.03
N ARG A 411 7.68 31.61 10.94
CA ARG A 411 8.33 32.09 9.71
C ARG A 411 7.67 31.59 8.43
N LEU A 412 7.64 32.49 7.45
CA LEU A 412 7.35 32.16 6.06
C LEU A 412 8.69 31.84 5.37
N LEU A 413 8.85 30.59 4.96
CA LEU A 413 10.04 30.12 4.24
C LEU A 413 9.78 30.21 2.74
N LEU A 414 10.57 31.04 2.05
CA LEU A 414 10.45 31.32 0.62
C LEU A 414 11.64 30.71 -0.13
N ASP A 415 11.38 29.86 -1.12
CA ASP A 415 12.43 29.22 -1.94
C ASP A 415 13.17 30.26 -2.82
N HIS A 416 14.51 30.31 -2.79
CA HIS A 416 15.26 31.31 -3.56
C HIS A 416 15.03 31.24 -5.08
N ASP A 417 14.91 30.06 -5.66
CA ASP A 417 14.79 29.89 -7.12
C ASP A 417 13.41 30.35 -7.62
N ILE A 418 12.37 30.20 -6.80
CA ILE A 418 11.04 30.79 -7.02
C ILE A 418 11.09 32.31 -6.82
N PHE A 419 11.69 32.78 -5.72
CA PHE A 419 11.72 34.20 -5.33
C PHE A 419 13.02 34.92 -5.75
N SER A 420 13.57 34.56 -6.91
CA SER A 420 14.93 34.87 -7.44
C SER A 420 15.38 36.33 -7.54
N ARG A 421 14.58 37.31 -7.09
CA ARG A 421 14.99 38.71 -6.90
C ARG A 421 15.35 39.03 -5.45
N LEU A 422 15.01 38.15 -4.52
CA LEU A 422 15.46 38.14 -3.13
C LEU A 422 16.76 37.35 -3.02
N PRO A 423 17.81 37.87 -2.36
CA PRO A 423 18.99 37.07 -2.04
C PRO A 423 18.68 36.07 -0.92
N VAL A 424 19.32 34.88 -0.96
CA VAL A 424 19.31 33.88 0.12
C VAL A 424 19.67 34.52 1.47
N GLY A 425 18.97 34.13 2.53
CA GLY A 425 19.10 34.65 3.89
C GLY A 425 17.84 35.40 4.36
N ALA A 426 17.99 36.21 5.40
CA ALA A 426 16.90 37.05 5.89
C ALA A 426 16.49 38.11 4.84
N LEU A 427 15.18 38.31 4.67
CA LEU A 427 14.67 39.37 3.82
C LEU A 427 15.17 40.74 4.33
N LYS A 428 15.51 41.64 3.40
CA LYS A 428 15.95 43.00 3.77
C LYS A 428 14.73 43.87 4.04
N ALA A 429 14.81 44.73 5.05
CA ALA A 429 13.77 45.74 5.31
C ALA A 429 13.52 46.67 4.11
N SER A 430 14.51 46.88 3.23
CA SER A 430 14.37 47.59 1.95
C SER A 430 13.83 46.71 0.81
N ALA A 431 13.14 45.63 1.14
CA ALA A 431 12.52 44.69 0.21
C ALA A 431 11.16 44.17 0.72
N PHE A 432 10.60 44.81 1.76
CA PHE A 432 9.32 44.46 2.37
C PHE A 432 8.50 45.72 2.65
N VAL A 433 7.22 45.72 2.24
CA VAL A 433 6.30 46.85 2.47
C VAL A 433 4.91 46.38 2.89
N ILE A 434 4.29 47.12 3.82
CA ILE A 434 2.87 46.97 4.14
C ILE A 434 2.05 47.93 3.27
N GLY A 435 1.18 47.40 2.42
CA GLY A 435 0.41 48.18 1.46
C GLY A 435 -0.21 47.32 0.36
N THR A 436 -0.82 47.96 -0.64
CA THR A 436 -1.49 47.27 -1.77
C THR A 436 -0.61 47.17 -3.03
N LYS A 437 0.66 47.60 -2.94
CA LYS A 437 1.69 47.58 -3.99
C LYS A 437 3.04 47.99 -3.40
N ALA A 438 4.12 47.82 -4.17
CA ALA A 438 5.41 48.43 -3.87
C ALA A 438 5.35 49.96 -3.73
N ALA A 439 6.17 50.50 -2.82
CA ALA A 439 6.37 51.92 -2.58
C ALA A 439 7.65 52.45 -3.23
N ASP A 440 8.74 51.67 -3.23
CA ASP A 440 9.96 51.96 -4.00
C ASP A 440 10.58 50.70 -4.63
N VAL A 441 11.46 50.90 -5.62
CA VAL A 441 12.07 49.87 -6.49
C VAL A 441 12.87 48.78 -5.76
N GLY A 442 13.09 48.91 -4.46
CA GLY A 442 13.67 47.89 -3.57
C GLY A 442 12.67 46.88 -3.03
N ASP A 443 11.39 47.25 -2.87
CA ASP A 443 10.33 46.37 -2.37
C ASP A 443 10.19 45.11 -3.22
N ARG A 444 9.97 43.95 -2.60
CA ARG A 444 9.75 42.68 -3.31
C ARG A 444 8.64 41.85 -2.69
N ILE A 445 8.49 41.87 -1.36
CA ILE A 445 7.32 41.32 -0.67
C ILE A 445 6.40 42.46 -0.22
N ILE A 446 5.11 42.31 -0.47
CA ILE A 446 4.05 43.29 -0.19
C ILE A 446 2.96 42.60 0.63
N TYR A 447 2.50 43.20 1.72
CA TYR A 447 1.39 42.68 2.54
C TYR A 447 0.23 43.69 2.62
N ASP A 448 -0.94 43.36 2.06
CA ASP A 448 -2.17 44.13 2.33
C ASP A 448 -2.72 43.72 3.70
N SER A 449 -2.25 44.42 4.73
CA SER A 449 -2.71 44.30 6.11
C SER A 449 -4.22 44.45 6.31
N ARG A 450 -5.01 44.87 5.31
CA ARG A 450 -6.47 44.95 5.39
C ARG A 450 -7.19 43.72 4.83
N THR A 451 -6.53 42.88 4.04
CA THR A 451 -7.10 41.62 3.51
C THR A 451 -6.40 40.36 4.03
N GLY A 452 -5.16 40.51 4.50
CA GLY A 452 -4.27 39.41 4.91
C GLY A 452 -3.42 38.86 3.78
N GLU A 453 -3.46 39.47 2.59
CA GLU A 453 -2.88 38.90 1.37
C GLU A 453 -1.42 39.33 1.20
N ILE A 454 -0.55 38.36 0.89
CA ILE A 454 0.87 38.59 0.59
C ILE A 454 1.09 38.46 -0.92
N PHE A 455 1.85 39.40 -1.48
CA PHE A 455 2.22 39.45 -2.88
C PHE A 455 3.75 39.54 -3.05
N TYR A 456 4.24 38.97 -4.14
CA TYR A 456 5.61 39.14 -4.64
C TYR A 456 5.60 40.02 -5.90
N ASP A 457 6.33 41.14 -5.87
CA ASP A 457 6.62 41.97 -7.04
C ASP A 457 8.08 41.75 -7.43
N ALA A 458 8.33 41.18 -8.62
CA ALA A 458 9.69 40.87 -9.05
C ALA A 458 10.45 42.10 -9.60
N ASP A 459 9.76 43.06 -10.24
CA ASP A 459 10.40 44.33 -10.65
C ASP A 459 10.54 45.30 -9.48
N GLY A 460 9.63 45.18 -8.51
CA GLY A 460 9.63 45.89 -7.24
C GLY A 460 9.26 47.36 -7.35
N ALA A 461 8.96 47.86 -8.54
CA ALA A 461 8.63 49.26 -8.77
C ALA A 461 7.11 49.50 -8.79
N GLY A 462 6.29 48.47 -8.57
CA GLY A 462 4.83 48.54 -8.65
C GLY A 462 4.32 48.89 -10.05
N ASN A 463 5.14 48.63 -11.08
CA ASN A 463 4.82 48.86 -12.49
C ASN A 463 4.37 47.56 -13.18
N GLY A 464 4.94 46.42 -12.79
CA GLY A 464 4.42 45.09 -13.09
C GLY A 464 3.23 44.70 -12.21
N ALA A 465 2.64 43.55 -12.52
CA ALA A 465 1.60 42.95 -11.69
C ALA A 465 2.26 42.11 -10.58
N ALA A 466 2.11 42.54 -9.32
CA ALA A 466 2.49 41.74 -8.17
C ALA A 466 1.61 40.46 -8.08
N ILE A 467 2.24 39.35 -7.71
CA ILE A 467 1.63 38.02 -7.72
C ILE A 467 1.26 37.62 -6.30
N GLN A 468 -0.01 37.26 -6.05
CA GLN A 468 -0.43 36.75 -4.75
C GLN A 468 0.21 35.37 -4.49
N ILE A 469 0.87 35.21 -3.33
CA ILE A 469 1.62 33.99 -2.97
C ILE A 469 0.97 33.22 -1.83
N ALA A 470 0.32 33.94 -0.90
CA ALA A 470 -0.28 33.38 0.31
C ALA A 470 -1.35 34.31 0.86
N ARG A 471 -2.15 33.80 1.79
CA ARG A 471 -3.00 34.61 2.66
C ARG A 471 -2.78 34.23 4.12
N LEU A 472 -2.49 35.23 4.95
CA LEU A 472 -2.54 35.14 6.41
C LEU A 472 -3.83 35.82 6.92
N ASP A 473 -3.94 35.95 8.24
CA ASP A 473 -4.89 36.87 8.86
C ASP A 473 -4.58 38.35 8.55
N SER A 474 -5.62 39.18 8.66
CA SER A 474 -5.53 40.64 8.48
C SER A 474 -5.00 41.35 9.73
N HIS A 475 -4.38 42.50 9.53
CA HIS A 475 -3.87 43.42 10.57
C HIS A 475 -2.70 42.90 11.41
N LEU A 476 -1.99 41.87 10.93
CA LEU A 476 -0.69 41.46 11.47
C LEU A 476 0.35 42.58 11.29
N LYS A 477 1.37 42.57 12.16
CA LYS A 477 2.47 43.55 12.13
C LYS A 477 3.73 42.96 11.51
N LEU A 478 3.57 42.36 10.33
CA LEU A 478 4.67 41.72 9.61
C LEU A 478 5.85 42.68 9.40
N ALA A 479 7.04 42.14 9.45
CA ALA A 479 8.32 42.76 9.14
C ALA A 479 9.14 41.84 8.23
N ALA A 480 10.28 42.32 7.74
CA ALA A 480 11.16 41.49 6.91
C ALA A 480 11.74 40.27 7.66
N ASP A 481 11.92 40.35 8.98
CA ASP A 481 12.51 39.28 9.79
C ASP A 481 11.60 38.03 9.96
N ASP A 482 10.31 38.13 9.58
CA ASP A 482 9.35 37.02 9.51
C ASP A 482 9.55 36.14 8.26
N PHE A 483 10.35 36.61 7.29
CA PHE A 483 10.61 35.95 6.01
C PHE A 483 12.05 35.44 5.94
N LEU A 484 12.21 34.15 5.67
CA LEU A 484 13.51 33.52 5.40
C LEU A 484 13.54 33.04 3.95
N ILE A 485 14.52 33.51 3.18
CA ILE A 485 14.83 32.97 1.87
C ILE A 485 15.88 31.88 2.05
N PHE A 486 15.56 30.65 1.64
CA PHE A 486 16.40 29.47 1.84
C PHE A 486 17.02 28.96 0.53
#